data_AF-A0A3N0IZT0-F1
#
_entry.id   AF-A0A3N0IZT0-F1
#
_cell.length_a   1.000
_cell.length_b   1.000
_cell.length_c   1.000
_cell.angle_alpha   90.00
_cell.angle_beta   90.00
_cell.angle_gamma   90.00
#
_symmetry.space_group_name_H-M   'P 1'
#
loop_
_entity.id
_entity.type
_entity.pdbx_description
1 polymer ?
#
loop_
_entity_poly.entity_id
_entity_poly.type
_entity_poly.pdbx_seq_one_letter_code
_entity_poly.pdbx_strand_id
1 'polypeptide(L)'
;RRPPRFPALLLPESAADDAASGDGQTSPYAYTFASLSFTAEDHAQAVAELEELAKDYDGLSVNVNDIVESARQNRLIFQSIQLFVLCFSLITVLIAVANVFNTLANGIILRTREFATLRSVGMGNRAFARMLAYECASYALRGLGIGLAVAVAVAFLLFKATSLAFAGLAFTLPWGYVALAAGIVCAVLALSVAYALHRSHAASIVESLRSDAI
;
A
#
# COMPACT_ATOMS: atom_id res chain seq x y z
N ARG A 1 15.35 -12.77 -32.95
CA ARG A 1 15.33 -11.45 -32.26
C ARG A 1 16.78 -11.00 -32.16
N ARG A 2 17.15 -9.84 -32.72
CA ARG A 2 18.57 -9.40 -32.79
C ARG A 2 19.08 -9.05 -31.38
N PRO A 3 20.31 -9.44 -30.99
CA PRO A 3 20.89 -9.05 -29.71
C PRO A 3 21.23 -7.55 -29.71
N PRO A 4 21.19 -6.88 -28.54
CA PRO A 4 21.60 -5.48 -28.43
C PRO A 4 23.10 -5.36 -28.71
N ARG A 5 23.47 -4.49 -29.65
CA ARG A 5 24.86 -4.12 -29.92
C ARG A 5 25.19 -2.87 -29.11
N PHE A 6 26.06 -3.01 -28.12
CA PHE A 6 26.66 -1.87 -27.42
C PHE A 6 27.99 -1.51 -28.11
N PRO A 7 28.25 -0.22 -28.39
CA PRO A 7 29.56 0.20 -28.87
C PRO A 7 30.58 0.05 -27.73
N ALA A 8 31.59 -0.80 -27.92
CA ALA A 8 32.76 -0.82 -27.06
C ALA A 8 33.68 0.34 -27.49
N LEU A 9 33.85 1.33 -26.61
CA LEU A 9 34.80 2.41 -26.82
C LEU A 9 36.17 1.92 -26.33
N LEU A 10 37.05 1.53 -27.26
CA LEU A 10 38.45 1.21 -26.96
C LEU A 10 39.24 2.51 -27.00
N LEU A 11 39.69 2.98 -25.84
CA LEU A 11 40.60 4.12 -25.74
C LEU A 11 42.04 3.60 -25.84
N PRO A 12 42.87 4.13 -26.76
CA PRO A 12 44.27 3.79 -26.83
C PRO A 12 45.01 4.31 -25.59
N GLU A 13 46.00 3.55 -25.12
CA GLU A 13 46.84 3.85 -23.95
C GLU A 13 47.48 5.25 -24.00
N SER A 14 47.76 5.75 -25.21
CA SER A 14 48.27 7.10 -25.43
C SER A 14 47.33 8.22 -24.96
N ALA A 15 46.03 7.97 -24.84
CA ALA A 15 45.06 8.95 -24.33
C ALA A 15 45.06 9.02 -22.79
N ALA A 16 45.61 8.01 -22.10
CA ALA A 16 45.75 8.00 -20.65
C ALA A 16 46.96 8.82 -20.19
N ASP A 17 48.07 8.79 -20.93
CA ASP A 17 49.26 9.60 -20.63
C ASP A 17 49.00 11.11 -20.77
N ASP A 18 48.21 11.54 -21.77
CA ASP A 18 47.85 12.95 -21.96
C ASP A 18 46.96 13.47 -20.81
N ALA A 19 46.07 12.62 -20.28
CA ALA A 19 45.20 12.96 -19.15
C ALA A 19 45.95 13.09 -17.81
N ALA A 20 47.13 12.48 -17.68
CA ALA A 20 48.00 12.58 -16.50
C ALA A 20 48.82 13.89 -16.46
N SER A 21 48.91 14.62 -17.58
CA SER A 21 49.73 15.83 -17.72
C SER A 21 49.00 17.15 -17.38
N GLY A 22 47.69 17.09 -17.11
CA GLY A 22 46.83 18.25 -16.88
C GLY A 22 46.41 18.45 -15.42
N ASP A 23 46.85 19.58 -14.85
CA ASP A 23 46.35 20.32 -13.69
C ASP A 23 45.27 19.63 -12.81
N GLY A 24 45.70 18.89 -11.79
CA GLY A 24 45.12 18.80 -10.43
C GLY A 24 43.64 18.40 -10.18
N GLN A 25 42.78 18.26 -11.19
CA GLN A 25 41.34 17.98 -11.00
C GLN A 25 40.79 16.78 -11.79
N THR A 26 41.62 16.10 -12.58
CA THR A 26 41.23 14.89 -13.31
C THR A 26 41.71 13.63 -12.59
N SER A 27 40.75 12.82 -12.15
CA SER A 27 40.99 11.51 -11.53
C SER A 27 41.98 10.69 -12.39
N PRO A 28 43.15 10.25 -11.86
CA PRO A 28 44.21 9.59 -12.63
C PRO A 28 43.88 8.17 -13.09
N TYR A 29 42.63 7.74 -12.92
CA TYR A 29 42.14 6.46 -13.36
C TYR A 29 41.03 6.69 -14.41
N ALA A 30 41.39 6.52 -15.67
CA ALA A 30 40.42 6.40 -16.76
C ALA A 30 39.73 5.03 -16.67
N TYR A 31 38.77 4.89 -15.74
CA TYR A 31 37.96 3.68 -15.67
C TYR A 31 37.02 3.61 -16.86
N THR A 32 37.16 2.57 -17.68
CA THR A 32 36.20 2.24 -18.74
C THR A 32 35.30 1.12 -18.26
N PHE A 33 33.99 1.33 -18.32
CA PHE A 33 32.99 0.32 -17.97
C PHE A 33 32.42 -0.28 -19.25
N ALA A 34 32.59 -1.59 -19.43
CA ALA A 34 31.93 -2.36 -20.48
C ALA A 34 30.89 -3.27 -19.82
N SER A 35 29.61 -3.12 -20.19
CA SER A 35 28.57 -4.04 -19.77
C SER A 35 28.31 -5.07 -20.86
N LEU A 36 28.41 -6.35 -20.50
CA LEU A 36 28.05 -7.47 -21.37
C LEU A 36 26.92 -8.26 -20.70
N SER A 37 25.93 -8.65 -21.48
CA SER A 37 24.83 -9.51 -21.03
C SER A 37 24.67 -10.63 -22.02
N PHE A 38 24.70 -11.87 -21.54
CA PHE A 38 24.51 -13.07 -22.35
C PHE A 38 23.58 -14.02 -21.62
N THR A 39 22.95 -14.92 -22.39
CA THR A 39 22.07 -15.95 -21.87
C THR A 39 22.86 -17.24 -21.69
N ALA A 40 22.85 -17.81 -20.48
CA ALA A 40 23.39 -19.14 -20.19
C ALA A 40 22.25 -20.10 -19.82
N GLU A 41 22.41 -21.39 -20.12
CA GLU A 41 21.46 -22.42 -19.67
C GLU A 41 21.52 -22.62 -18.15
N ASP A 42 22.73 -22.60 -17.57
CA ASP A 42 22.98 -22.58 -16.14
C ASP A 42 23.63 -21.25 -15.75
N HIS A 43 22.84 -20.36 -15.17
CA HIS A 43 23.28 -19.03 -14.76
C HIS A 43 24.26 -19.08 -13.58
N ALA A 44 24.12 -20.04 -12.67
CA ALA A 44 24.96 -20.14 -11.48
C ALA A 44 26.36 -20.62 -11.83
N GLN A 45 26.47 -21.59 -12.73
CA GLN A 45 27.76 -22.06 -13.24
C GLN A 45 28.47 -20.97 -14.07
N ALA A 46 27.74 -20.27 -14.94
CA ALA A 46 28.32 -19.18 -15.74
C ALA A 46 28.84 -18.01 -14.87
N VAL A 47 28.18 -17.72 -13.74
CA VAL A 47 28.66 -16.71 -12.79
C VAL A 47 29.95 -17.17 -12.12
N ALA A 48 30.01 -18.42 -11.65
CA ALA A 48 31.21 -18.97 -10.99
C ALA A 48 32.43 -18.99 -11.92
N GLU A 49 32.26 -19.43 -13.17
CA GLU A 49 33.33 -19.45 -14.18
C GLU A 49 33.82 -18.04 -14.52
N LEU A 50 32.93 -17.06 -14.60
CA LEU A 50 33.31 -15.66 -14.84
C LEU A 50 34.02 -15.01 -13.65
N GLU A 51 33.58 -15.29 -12.42
CA GLU A 51 34.28 -14.83 -11.21
C GLU A 51 35.67 -15.46 -11.08
N GLU A 52 35.82 -16.72 -11.50
CA GLU A 52 37.11 -17.40 -11.53
C GLU A 52 38.04 -16.81 -12.60
N LEU A 53 37.54 -16.63 -13.82
CA LEU A 53 38.30 -16.02 -14.92
C LEU A 53 38.70 -14.57 -14.58
N ALA A 54 37.86 -13.84 -13.84
CA ALA A 54 38.13 -12.47 -13.43
C ALA A 54 39.27 -12.34 -12.40
N LYS A 55 39.49 -13.37 -11.56
CA LYS A 55 40.59 -13.37 -10.56
C LYS A 55 41.97 -13.47 -11.20
N ASP A 56 42.04 -13.99 -12.42
CA ASP A 56 43.30 -14.24 -13.13
C ASP A 56 43.87 -12.98 -13.80
N TYR A 57 43.10 -11.88 -13.84
CA TYR A 57 43.51 -10.61 -14.44
C TYR A 57 43.64 -9.51 -13.37
N ASP A 58 44.88 -9.22 -12.99
CA ASP A 58 45.21 -8.12 -12.09
C ASP A 58 44.94 -6.77 -12.79
N GLY A 59 44.04 -5.96 -12.22
CA GLY A 59 43.62 -4.66 -12.77
C GLY A 59 42.21 -4.60 -13.39
N LEU A 60 41.49 -5.72 -13.51
CA LEU A 60 40.12 -5.76 -14.01
C LEU A 60 39.10 -6.01 -12.88
N SER A 61 38.30 -4.99 -12.53
CA SER A 61 37.22 -5.13 -11.54
C SER A 61 35.94 -5.66 -12.20
N VAL A 62 35.81 -6.98 -12.33
CA VAL A 62 34.61 -7.61 -12.88
C VAL A 62 33.54 -7.74 -11.80
N ASN A 63 32.41 -7.07 -11.98
CA ASN A 63 31.20 -7.30 -11.19
C ASN A 63 30.25 -8.19 -11.98
N VAL A 64 30.16 -9.46 -11.60
CA VAL A 64 29.21 -10.40 -12.20
C VAL A 64 27.90 -10.29 -11.42
N ASN A 65 26.85 -9.81 -12.08
CA ASN A 65 25.52 -9.74 -11.47
C ASN A 65 24.61 -10.78 -12.11
N ASP A 66 24.20 -11.75 -11.31
CA ASP A 66 23.16 -12.70 -11.69
C ASP A 66 21.79 -12.01 -11.67
N ILE A 67 21.28 -11.72 -12.86
CA ILE A 67 19.98 -11.05 -13.04
C ILE A 67 18.84 -11.96 -12.56
N VAL A 68 18.97 -13.29 -12.66
CA VAL A 68 17.94 -14.25 -12.27
C VAL A 68 17.85 -14.36 -10.76
N GLU A 69 18.99 -14.50 -10.08
CA GLU A 69 19.03 -14.53 -8.62
C GLU A 69 18.69 -13.16 -8.02
N SER A 70 19.18 -12.06 -8.60
CA SER A 70 18.79 -10.70 -8.20
C SER A 70 17.28 -10.45 -8.38
N ALA A 71 16.67 -10.93 -9.46
CA ALA A 71 15.23 -10.83 -9.65
C ALA A 71 14.46 -11.68 -8.63
N ARG A 72 14.98 -12.85 -8.26
CA ARG A 72 14.41 -13.70 -7.20
C ARG A 72 14.49 -12.99 -5.85
N GLN A 73 15.65 -12.47 -5.45
CA GLN A 73 15.81 -11.70 -4.21
C GLN A 73 14.88 -10.48 -4.17
N ASN A 74 14.84 -9.70 -5.24
CA ASN A 74 13.95 -8.53 -5.32
C ASN A 74 12.48 -8.95 -5.16
N ARG A 75 12.06 -10.04 -5.79
CA ARG A 75 10.70 -10.56 -5.63
C ARG A 75 10.40 -10.95 -4.19
N LEU A 76 11.33 -11.60 -3.50
CA LEU A 76 11.18 -11.96 -2.08
C LEU A 76 11.08 -10.72 -1.19
N ILE A 77 11.94 -9.72 -1.40
CA ILE A 77 11.92 -8.44 -0.66
C ILE A 77 10.57 -7.74 -0.87
N PHE A 78 10.11 -7.60 -2.11
CA PHE A 78 8.81 -6.98 -2.40
C PHE A 78 7.65 -7.76 -1.77
N GLN A 79 7.68 -9.09 -1.79
CA GLN A 79 6.67 -9.93 -1.14
C GLN A 79 6.68 -9.75 0.38
N SER A 80 7.85 -9.70 1.02
CA SER A 80 7.96 -9.44 2.45
C SER A 80 7.38 -8.08 2.82
N ILE A 81 7.76 -7.01 2.10
CA ILE A 81 7.22 -5.67 2.32
C ILE A 81 5.70 -5.65 2.14
N GLN A 82 5.18 -6.27 1.09
CA GLN A 82 3.74 -6.36 0.84
C GLN A 82 3.01 -7.07 1.97
N LEU A 83 3.56 -8.18 2.50
CA LEU A 83 3.00 -8.90 3.63
C LEU A 83 2.96 -8.03 4.89
N PHE A 84 4.06 -7.35 5.21
CA PHE A 84 4.12 -6.43 6.35
C PHE A 84 3.08 -5.32 6.25
N VAL A 85 2.96 -4.68 5.09
CA VAL A 85 1.97 -3.62 4.84
C VAL A 85 0.55 -4.17 4.96
N LEU A 86 0.28 -5.38 4.46
CA LEU A 86 -1.03 -6.03 4.58
C LEU A 86 -1.40 -6.32 6.04
N CYS A 87 -0.47 -6.89 6.82
CA CYS A 87 -0.68 -7.16 8.24
C CYS A 87 -0.93 -5.86 9.03
N PHE A 88 -0.12 -4.83 8.77
CA PHE A 88 -0.29 -3.53 9.40
C PHE A 88 -1.63 -2.90 9.03
N SER A 89 -2.03 -2.98 7.76
CA SER A 89 -3.33 -2.51 7.27
C SER A 89 -4.48 -3.23 7.96
N LEU A 90 -4.41 -4.57 8.09
CA LEU A 90 -5.42 -5.36 8.80
C LEU A 90 -5.59 -4.91 10.25
N ILE A 91 -4.49 -4.76 11.00
CA ILE A 91 -4.54 -4.29 12.38
C ILE A 91 -5.14 -2.88 12.46
N THR A 92 -4.74 -1.98 11.56
CA THR A 92 -5.26 -0.61 11.50
C THR A 92 -6.77 -0.60 11.21
N VAL A 93 -7.23 -1.45 10.28
CA VAL A 93 -8.66 -1.60 9.98
C VAL A 93 -9.41 -2.14 11.20
N LEU A 94 -8.88 -3.14 11.91
CA LEU A 94 -9.49 -3.67 13.12
C LEU A 94 -9.63 -2.58 14.21
N ILE A 95 -8.59 -1.79 14.43
CA ILE A 95 -8.63 -0.65 15.37
C ILE A 95 -9.67 0.37 14.93
N ALA A 96 -9.70 0.73 13.64
CA ALA A 96 -10.68 1.67 13.11
C ALA A 96 -12.11 1.16 13.29
N VAL A 97 -12.36 -0.13 13.01
CA VAL A 97 -13.65 -0.77 13.20
C VAL A 97 -14.04 -0.77 14.68
N ALA A 98 -13.13 -1.10 15.59
CA ALA A 98 -13.38 -1.05 17.03
C ALA A 98 -13.74 0.38 17.51
N ASN A 99 -13.04 1.39 17.01
CA ASN A 99 -13.34 2.79 17.31
C ASN A 99 -14.74 3.19 16.80
N VAL A 100 -15.08 2.80 15.57
CA VAL A 100 -16.41 3.04 15.00
C VAL A 100 -17.48 2.34 15.82
N PHE A 101 -17.29 1.08 16.21
CA PHE A 101 -18.22 0.36 17.08
C PHE A 101 -18.39 1.07 18.43
N ASN A 102 -17.31 1.55 19.05
CA ASN A 102 -17.39 2.27 20.32
C ASN A 102 -18.18 3.58 20.19
N THR A 103 -17.92 4.35 19.14
CA THR A 103 -18.68 5.59 18.86
C THR A 103 -20.15 5.30 18.57
N LEU A 104 -20.43 4.28 17.77
CA LEU A 104 -21.80 3.92 17.41
C LEU A 104 -22.57 3.31 18.58
N ALA A 105 -21.93 2.48 19.41
CA ALA A 105 -22.55 1.95 20.63
C ALA A 105 -22.96 3.08 21.57
N ASN A 106 -22.08 4.06 21.79
CA ASN A 106 -22.42 5.26 22.57
C ASN A 106 -23.55 6.07 21.93
N GLY A 107 -23.49 6.30 20.61
CA GLY A 107 -24.53 7.01 19.87
C GLY A 107 -25.89 6.30 19.94
N ILE A 108 -25.91 4.97 19.84
CA ILE A 108 -27.12 4.15 19.96
C ILE A 108 -27.69 4.29 21.37
N ILE A 109 -26.87 4.19 22.43
CA ILE A 109 -27.35 4.32 23.81
C ILE A 109 -28.05 5.68 24.04
N LEU A 110 -27.43 6.78 23.58
CA LEU A 110 -27.99 8.12 23.71
C LEU A 110 -29.33 8.25 22.96
N ARG A 111 -29.38 7.74 21.72
CA ARG A 111 -30.59 7.77 20.88
C ARG A 111 -31.67 6.82 21.34
N THR A 112 -31.34 5.73 22.02
CA THR A 112 -32.35 4.81 22.55
C THR A 112 -33.15 5.49 23.67
N ARG A 113 -32.51 6.37 24.45
CA ARG A 113 -33.21 7.22 25.42
C ARG A 113 -34.13 8.23 24.75
N GLU A 114 -33.68 8.90 23.69
CA GLU A 114 -34.52 9.80 22.88
C GLU A 114 -35.65 9.05 22.15
N PHE A 115 -35.40 7.80 21.76
CA PHE A 115 -36.37 6.94 21.10
C PHE A 115 -37.46 6.47 22.07
N ALA A 116 -37.13 6.17 23.33
CA ALA A 116 -38.13 5.83 24.34
C ALA A 116 -39.15 6.96 24.51
N THR A 117 -38.70 8.21 24.47
CA THR A 117 -39.57 9.40 24.45
C THR A 117 -40.30 9.59 23.12
N LEU A 118 -39.68 9.35 21.96
CA LEU A 118 -40.38 9.48 20.68
C LEU A 118 -41.41 8.36 20.44
N ARG A 119 -41.19 7.18 21.02
CA ARG A 119 -42.12 6.04 20.96
C ARG A 119 -43.40 6.32 21.76
N SER A 120 -43.33 7.06 22.86
CA SER A 120 -44.54 7.46 23.60
C SER A 120 -45.42 8.44 22.82
N VAL A 121 -44.86 9.13 21.81
CA VAL A 121 -45.58 10.00 20.87
C VAL A 121 -45.96 9.26 19.56
N GLY A 122 -45.65 7.96 19.45
CA GLY A 122 -46.11 7.08 18.35
C GLY A 122 -45.09 6.82 17.23
N MET A 123 -43.81 7.14 17.41
CA MET A 123 -42.79 6.87 16.39
C MET A 123 -42.52 5.36 16.22
N GLY A 124 -42.71 4.83 15.00
CA GLY A 124 -42.50 3.42 14.70
C GLY A 124 -41.03 3.01 14.47
N ASN A 125 -40.70 1.74 14.72
CA ASN A 125 -39.34 1.18 14.59
C ASN A 125 -38.68 1.42 13.21
N ARG A 126 -39.47 1.40 12.12
CA ARG A 126 -38.96 1.65 10.76
C ARG A 126 -38.52 3.10 10.54
N ALA A 127 -39.21 4.06 11.15
CA ALA A 127 -38.85 5.48 11.07
C ALA A 127 -37.55 5.76 11.81
N PHE A 128 -37.38 5.14 12.99
CA PHE A 128 -36.14 5.19 13.77
C PHE A 128 -34.94 4.61 13.00
N ALA A 129 -35.13 3.44 12.39
CA ALA A 129 -34.08 2.79 11.59
C ALA A 129 -33.61 3.67 10.42
N ARG A 130 -34.56 4.29 9.71
CA ARG A 130 -34.26 5.22 8.63
C ARG A 130 -33.50 6.44 9.12
N MET A 131 -33.95 7.06 10.21
CA MET A 131 -33.26 8.22 10.79
C MET A 131 -31.82 7.89 11.16
N LEU A 132 -31.59 6.76 11.83
CA LEU A 132 -30.26 6.31 12.21
C LEU A 132 -29.40 6.00 10.97
N ALA A 133 -29.96 5.34 9.97
CA ALA A 133 -29.25 5.03 8.72
C ALA A 133 -28.80 6.31 7.99
N TYR A 134 -29.65 7.33 7.89
CA TYR A 134 -29.29 8.61 7.27
C TYR A 134 -28.15 9.31 8.01
N GLU A 135 -28.16 9.26 9.33
CA GLU A 135 -27.12 9.89 10.11
C GLU A 135 -25.78 9.16 9.98
N CYS A 136 -25.78 7.84 10.13
CA CYS A 136 -24.59 7.03 9.91
C CYS A 136 -24.05 7.18 8.48
N ALA A 137 -24.93 7.22 7.48
CA ALA A 137 -24.55 7.48 6.09
C ALA A 137 -23.90 8.86 5.93
N SER A 138 -24.40 9.89 6.61
CA SER A 138 -23.82 11.23 6.55
C SER A 138 -22.40 11.29 7.15
N TYR A 139 -22.16 10.57 8.26
CA TYR A 139 -20.83 10.45 8.86
C TYR A 139 -19.88 9.68 7.95
N ALA A 140 -20.34 8.58 7.36
CA ALA A 140 -19.54 7.79 6.44
C ALA A 140 -19.18 8.55 5.17
N LEU A 141 -20.12 9.28 4.56
CA LEU A 141 -19.85 10.08 3.37
C LEU A 141 -18.78 11.15 3.64
N ARG A 142 -18.89 11.85 4.77
CA ARG A 142 -17.90 12.87 5.19
C ARG A 142 -16.54 12.23 5.48
N GLY A 143 -16.52 11.14 6.24
CA GLY A 143 -15.30 10.42 6.58
C GLY A 143 -14.59 9.83 5.36
N LEU A 144 -15.34 9.16 4.47
CA LEU A 144 -14.83 8.56 3.25
C LEU A 144 -14.36 9.61 2.26
N GLY A 145 -15.11 10.72 2.11
CA GLY A 145 -14.71 11.83 1.24
C GLY A 145 -13.40 12.48 1.68
N ILE A 146 -13.30 12.85 2.96
CA ILE A 146 -12.08 13.46 3.51
C ILE A 146 -10.92 12.45 3.52
N GLY A 147 -11.18 11.21 3.93
CA GLY A 147 -10.18 10.15 3.97
C GLY A 147 -9.60 9.83 2.60
N LEU A 148 -10.44 9.71 1.56
CA LEU A 148 -9.97 9.49 0.19
C LEU A 148 -9.20 10.70 -0.34
N ALA A 149 -9.66 11.93 -0.07
CA ALA A 149 -8.95 13.12 -0.51
C ALA A 149 -7.53 13.18 0.09
N VAL A 150 -7.40 12.90 1.40
CA VAL A 150 -6.11 12.84 2.07
C VAL A 150 -5.25 11.68 1.53
N ALA A 151 -5.83 10.50 1.33
CA ALA A 151 -5.10 9.34 0.80
C ALA A 151 -4.55 9.60 -0.61
N VAL A 152 -5.35 10.19 -1.49
CA VAL A 152 -4.93 10.57 -2.85
C VAL A 152 -3.85 11.65 -2.81
N ALA A 153 -3.99 12.65 -1.93
CA ALA A 153 -2.98 13.70 -1.78
C ALA A 153 -1.62 13.12 -1.32
N VAL A 154 -1.63 12.23 -0.32
CA VAL A 154 -0.42 11.55 0.16
C VAL A 154 0.19 10.66 -0.93
N ALA A 155 -0.62 9.87 -1.63
CA ALA A 155 -0.16 9.04 -2.73
C ALA A 155 0.47 9.87 -3.86
N PHE A 156 -0.12 11.02 -4.18
CA PHE A 156 0.41 11.94 -5.19
C PHE A 156 1.73 12.60 -4.74
N LEU A 157 1.86 12.98 -3.47
CA LEU A 157 3.10 13.52 -2.92
C LEU A 157 4.24 12.49 -2.93
N LEU A 158 3.94 11.23 -2.56
CA LEU A 158 4.87 10.11 -2.68
C LEU A 158 5.31 9.90 -4.12
N PHE A 159 4.35 9.87 -5.06
CA PHE A 159 4.63 9.76 -6.48
C PHE A 159 5.56 10.88 -6.96
N LYS A 160 5.28 12.14 -6.58
CA LYS A 160 6.12 13.29 -6.96
C LYS A 160 7.54 13.12 -6.41
N ALA A 161 7.68 12.74 -5.14
CA ALA A 161 8.98 12.51 -4.50
C ALA A 161 9.79 11.42 -5.21
N THR A 162 9.15 10.32 -5.63
CA THR A 162 9.82 9.24 -6.37
C THR A 162 10.10 9.59 -7.83
N SER A 163 9.23 10.36 -8.48
CA SER A 163 9.39 10.78 -9.89
C SER A 163 10.62 11.67 -10.11
N LEU A 164 11.07 12.38 -9.06
CA LEU A 164 12.33 13.13 -9.07
C LEU A 164 13.57 12.22 -9.20
N ALA A 165 13.50 10.98 -8.70
CA ALA A 165 14.59 10.01 -8.77
C ALA A 165 14.47 9.07 -9.98
N PHE A 166 13.26 8.82 -10.48
CA PHE A 166 12.98 7.88 -11.57
C PHE A 166 12.08 8.53 -12.63
N ALA A 167 12.67 8.90 -13.76
CA ALA A 167 11.94 9.48 -14.88
C ALA A 167 11.02 8.44 -15.54
N GLY A 168 9.76 8.82 -15.83
CA GLY A 168 8.83 8.01 -16.63
C GLY A 168 7.79 7.19 -15.85
N LEU A 169 7.70 7.30 -14.52
CA LEU A 169 6.60 6.71 -13.76
C LEU A 169 5.29 7.46 -14.05
N ALA A 170 4.23 6.73 -14.40
CA ALA A 170 2.89 7.27 -14.51
C ALA A 170 2.13 7.11 -13.19
N PHE A 171 1.41 8.15 -12.75
CA PHE A 171 0.56 8.05 -11.57
C PHE A 171 -0.66 7.18 -11.90
N THR A 172 -0.75 6.02 -11.28
CA THR A 172 -1.89 5.11 -11.41
C THR A 172 -2.50 4.86 -10.05
N LEU A 173 -3.82 5.10 -9.94
CA LEU A 173 -4.54 4.85 -8.71
C LEU A 173 -5.17 3.45 -8.77
N PRO A 174 -4.91 2.56 -7.81
CA PRO A 174 -5.47 1.22 -7.84
C PRO A 174 -6.93 1.23 -7.37
N TRP A 175 -7.85 1.46 -8.31
CA TRP A 175 -9.29 1.55 -8.06
C TRP A 175 -9.87 0.34 -7.33
N GLY A 176 -9.27 -0.85 -7.48
CA GLY A 176 -9.67 -2.04 -6.75
C GLY A 176 -9.57 -1.87 -5.23
N TYR A 177 -8.49 -1.29 -4.71
CA TYR A 177 -8.34 -1.04 -3.28
C TYR A 177 -9.25 0.08 -2.78
N VAL A 178 -9.50 1.09 -3.62
CA VAL A 178 -10.46 2.17 -3.32
C VAL A 178 -11.88 1.60 -3.18
N ALA A 179 -12.29 0.73 -4.11
CA ALA A 179 -13.59 0.06 -4.06
C ALA A 179 -13.69 -0.88 -2.84
N LEU A 180 -12.62 -1.60 -2.52
CA LEU A 180 -12.55 -2.45 -1.33
C LEU A 180 -12.74 -1.63 -0.04
N ALA A 181 -12.03 -0.50 0.09
CA ALA A 181 -12.15 0.40 1.23
C ALA A 181 -13.57 0.95 1.39
N ALA A 182 -14.18 1.39 0.28
CA ALA A 182 -15.58 1.83 0.27
C ALA A 182 -16.53 0.69 0.67
N GLY A 183 -16.28 -0.52 0.19
CA GLY A 183 -17.04 -1.73 0.55
C GLY A 183 -16.99 -2.04 2.05
N ILE A 184 -15.81 -1.95 2.66
CA ILE A 184 -15.62 -2.15 4.11
C ILE A 184 -16.44 -1.11 4.89
N VAL A 185 -16.37 0.16 4.51
CA VAL A 185 -17.15 1.23 5.16
C VAL A 185 -18.66 0.95 5.06
N CYS A 186 -19.14 0.61 3.87
CA CYS A 186 -20.54 0.25 3.66
C CYS A 186 -20.97 -0.96 4.50
N ALA A 187 -20.13 -2.00 4.60
CA ALA A 187 -20.40 -3.19 5.40
C ALA A 187 -20.51 -2.85 6.90
N VAL A 188 -19.58 -2.04 7.42
CA VAL A 188 -19.60 -1.60 8.83
C VAL A 188 -20.87 -0.80 9.15
N LEU A 189 -21.30 0.09 8.25
CA LEU A 189 -22.55 0.83 8.41
C LEU A 189 -23.77 -0.08 8.42
N ALA A 190 -23.85 -1.01 7.47
CA ALA A 190 -24.97 -1.95 7.37
C ALA A 190 -25.08 -2.80 8.64
N LEU A 191 -23.95 -3.32 9.14
CA LEU A 191 -23.88 -4.08 10.38
C LEU A 191 -24.32 -3.24 11.59
N SER A 192 -23.96 -1.97 11.62
CA SER A 192 -24.30 -1.07 12.72
C SER A 192 -25.80 -0.76 12.78
N VAL A 193 -26.43 -0.50 11.63
CA VAL A 193 -27.88 -0.30 11.54
C VAL A 193 -28.62 -1.59 11.91
N ALA A 194 -28.14 -2.74 11.43
CA ALA A 194 -28.71 -4.04 11.76
C ALA A 194 -28.63 -4.34 13.27
N TYR A 195 -27.48 -4.05 13.90
CA TYR A 195 -27.29 -4.20 15.34
C TYR A 195 -28.25 -3.32 16.15
N ALA A 196 -28.39 -2.05 15.77
CA ALA A 196 -29.30 -1.12 16.45
C ALA A 196 -30.76 -1.57 16.37
N LEU A 197 -31.19 -2.07 15.20
CA LEU A 197 -32.53 -2.63 14.98
C LEU A 197 -32.79 -3.88 15.83
N HIS A 198 -31.80 -4.76 15.92
CA HIS A 198 -31.94 -5.99 16.70
C HIS A 198 -32.06 -5.68 18.19
N ARG A 199 -31.26 -4.74 18.68
CA ARG A 199 -31.27 -4.31 20.09
C ARG A 199 -32.55 -3.60 20.50
N SER A 200 -33.15 -2.80 19.62
CA SER A 200 -34.43 -2.12 19.93
C SER A 200 -35.60 -3.11 20.05
N HIS A 201 -35.59 -4.18 19.26
CA HIS A 201 -36.56 -5.27 19.40
C HIS A 201 -36.39 -6.02 20.72
N ALA A 202 -35.16 -6.40 21.09
CA ALA A 202 -34.89 -7.10 22.34
C ALA A 202 -35.32 -6.28 23.58
N ALA A 203 -35.05 -4.97 23.58
CA ALA A 203 -35.48 -4.08 24.66
C ALA A 203 -37.00 -4.02 24.81
N SER A 204 -37.76 -4.11 23.71
CA SER A 204 -39.23 -4.11 23.76
C SER A 204 -39.82 -5.38 24.37
N ILE A 205 -39.19 -6.54 24.15
CA ILE A 205 -39.65 -7.84 24.68
C ILE A 205 -39.36 -7.94 26.18
N VAL A 206 -38.19 -7.47 26.61
CA VAL A 206 -37.82 -7.46 28.03
C VAL A 206 -38.73 -6.52 28.82
N GLU A 207 -39.05 -5.34 28.27
CA GLU A 207 -39.95 -4.40 28.93
C GLU A 207 -41.39 -4.93 29.00
N SER A 208 -41.89 -5.60 27.95
CA SER A 208 -43.22 -6.23 28.01
C SER A 208 -43.29 -7.38 29.02
N LEU A 209 -42.23 -8.16 29.16
CA LEU A 209 -42.15 -9.22 30.18
C LEU A 209 -42.05 -8.65 31.60
N ARG A 210 -41.43 -7.47 31.75
CA ARG A 210 -41.32 -6.79 33.05
C ARG A 210 -42.63 -6.11 33.46
N SER A 211 -43.38 -5.55 32.50
CA SER A 211 -44.69 -4.96 32.77
C SER A 211 -45.78 -5.98 33.09
N ASP A 212 -45.66 -7.22 32.59
CA ASP A 212 -46.57 -8.32 32.94
C ASP A 212 -46.26 -8.96 34.30
N ALA A 213 -45.10 -8.65 34.91
CA ALA A 213 -44.65 -9.22 36.18
C ALA A 213 -44.93 -8.32 37.41
N ILE A 214 -45.53 -7.14 37.22
CA ILE A 214 -45.93 -6.19 38.27
C ILE A 214 -47.46 -6.07 38.23
#